data_AF-A0A432JS36-F1
#
_entry.id   AF-A0A432JS36-F1
#
_cell.length_a   1.000
_cell.length_b   1.000
_cell.length_c   1.000
_cell.angle_alpha   90.00
_cell.angle_beta   90.00
_cell.angle_gamma   90.00
#
_symmetry.space_group_name_H-M   'P 1'
#
loop_
_entity.id
_entity.type
_entity.pdbx_description
1 polymer ?
#
loop_
_entity_poly.entity_id
_entity_poly.type
_entity_poly.pdbx_seq_one_letter_code
_entity_poly.pdbx_strand_id
1 'polypeptide(L)'
;MEIGERLRGLRADLAVADEQLAHFTDEADNARVRALVSETALADREHRGADRHARAMERHCADVAAEIARLESNQDDLLDRLTAGGRDG
;
A
#
# COMPACT_ATOMS: atom_id res chain seq x y z
N MET A 1 17.64 1.29 17.48
CA MET A 1 16.35 0.57 17.62
C MET A 1 15.21 1.23 16.86
N GLU A 2 15.22 2.57 16.68
CA GLU A 2 14.16 3.35 16.02
C GLU A 2 13.74 2.85 14.61
N ILE A 3 14.69 2.48 13.73
CA ILE A 3 14.38 2.02 12.36
C ILE A 3 13.56 0.72 12.36
N GLY A 4 13.89 -0.23 13.25
CA GLY A 4 13.18 -1.51 13.35
C GLY A 4 11.75 -1.35 13.89
N GLU A 5 11.53 -0.40 14.80
CA GLU A 5 10.18 -0.04 15.28
C GLU A 5 9.36 0.61 14.17
N ARG A 6 9.95 1.56 13.43
CA ARG A 6 9.31 2.20 12.29
C ARG A 6 8.92 1.21 11.20
N LEU A 7 9.80 0.27 10.86
CA LEU A 7 9.51 -0.80 9.89
C LEU A 7 8.35 -1.69 10.33
N ARG A 8 8.26 -2.03 11.63
CA ARG A 8 7.14 -2.80 12.16
C ARG A 8 5.82 -2.02 12.05
N GLY A 9 5.84 -0.73 12.38
CA GLY A 9 4.67 0.15 12.23
C GLY A 9 4.20 0.20 10.77
N LEU A 10 5.09 0.55 9.84
CA LEU A 10 4.75 0.65 8.42
C LEU A 10 4.24 -0.66 7.82
N ARG A 11 4.79 -1.81 8.23
CA ARG A 11 4.28 -3.13 7.78
C ARG A 11 2.88 -3.42 8.32
N ALA A 12 2.58 -3.03 9.56
CA ALA A 12 1.24 -3.15 10.12
C ALA A 12 0.26 -2.23 9.39
N ASP A 13 0.67 -0.98 9.14
CA ASP A 13 -0.14 -0.01 8.40
C ASP A 13 -0.40 -0.48 6.96
N LEU A 14 0.61 -1.04 6.29
CA LEU A 14 0.46 -1.63 4.95
C LEU A 14 -0.54 -2.79 4.96
N ALA A 15 -0.48 -3.67 5.95
CA ALA A 15 -1.42 -4.79 6.03
C ALA A 15 -2.88 -4.32 6.17
N VAL A 16 -3.11 -3.26 6.95
CA VAL A 16 -4.44 -2.63 7.07
C VAL A 16 -4.84 -1.96 5.77
N ALA A 17 -3.93 -1.24 5.12
CA ALA A 17 -4.19 -0.57 3.84
C ALA A 17 -4.51 -1.57 2.72
N ASP A 18 -3.83 -2.72 2.67
CA ASP A 18 -4.10 -3.81 1.73
C ASP A 18 -5.50 -4.41 1.95
N GLU A 19 -5.94 -4.57 3.21
CA GLU A 19 -7.31 -5.01 3.51
C GLU A 19 -8.35 -4.00 3.02
N GLN A 20 -8.09 -2.70 3.25
CA GLN A 20 -8.95 -1.63 2.76
C GLN A 20 -8.97 -1.58 1.22
N LEU A 21 -7.84 -1.81 0.57
CA LEU A 21 -7.74 -1.88 -0.88
C LEU A 21 -8.59 -3.02 -1.44
N ALA A 22 -8.50 -4.21 -0.86
CA ALA A 22 -9.31 -5.36 -1.28
C ALA A 22 -10.80 -5.01 -1.19
N HIS A 23 -11.23 -4.40 -0.08
CA HIS A 23 -12.62 -3.95 0.09
C HIS A 23 -13.05 -2.94 -0.98
N PHE A 24 -12.27 -1.89 -1.25
CA PHE A 24 -12.64 -0.89 -2.27
C PHE A 24 -12.63 -1.46 -3.69
N THR A 25 -11.77 -2.43 -3.97
CA THR A 25 -11.73 -3.12 -5.26
C THR A 25 -13.00 -3.93 -5.48
N ASP A 26 -13.44 -4.69 -4.46
CA ASP A 26 -14.70 -5.43 -4.49
C ASP A 26 -15.91 -4.50 -4.65
N GLU A 27 -15.92 -3.35 -4.00
CA GLU A 27 -16.97 -2.34 -4.18
C GLU A 27 -16.98 -1.77 -5.60
N ALA A 28 -15.80 -1.46 -6.16
CA ALA A 28 -15.67 -0.93 -7.51
C ALA A 28 -16.16 -1.93 -8.57
N ASP A 29 -15.86 -3.22 -8.39
CA ASP A 29 -16.34 -4.28 -9.27
C ASP A 29 -17.85 -4.50 -9.17
N ASN A 30 -18.41 -4.48 -7.95
CA ASN A 30 -19.86 -4.54 -7.76
C ASN A 30 -20.56 -3.35 -8.42
N ALA A 31 -20.04 -2.13 -8.27
CA ALA A 31 -20.57 -0.94 -8.90
C ALA A 31 -20.45 -1.02 -10.44
N ARG A 32 -19.37 -1.59 -10.97
CA ARG A 32 -19.19 -1.85 -12.40
C ARG A 32 -20.28 -2.75 -12.96
N VAL A 33 -20.59 -3.86 -12.27
CA VAL A 33 -21.67 -4.77 -12.66
C VAL A 33 -23.02 -4.05 -12.66
N ARG A 34 -23.32 -3.25 -11.64
CA ARG A 34 -24.58 -2.50 -11.56
C ARG A 34 -24.71 -1.45 -12.67
N ALA A 35 -23.62 -0.76 -13.01
CA ALA A 35 -23.58 0.22 -14.09
C ALA A 35 -23.92 -0.42 -15.44
N LEU A 36 -23.31 -1.58 -15.73
CA LEU A 36 -23.59 -2.36 -16.94
C LEU A 36 -25.04 -2.86 -17.02
N VAL A 37 -25.62 -3.27 -15.90
CA VAL A 37 -26.98 -3.83 -15.87
C VAL A 37 -28.05 -2.73 -15.93
N SER A 38 -27.83 -1.61 -15.24
CA SER A 38 -28.85 -0.58 -15.08
C SER A 38 -28.84 0.47 -16.18
N GLU A 39 -27.72 0.62 -16.90
CA GLU A 39 -27.50 1.64 -17.95
C GLU A 39 -27.90 3.07 -17.51
N THR A 40 -27.82 3.36 -16.21
CA THR A 40 -28.20 4.67 -15.68
C THR A 40 -26.98 5.56 -15.44
N ALA A 41 -27.14 6.85 -15.71
CA ALA A 41 -26.12 7.86 -15.40
C ALA A 41 -25.79 7.98 -13.89
N LEU A 42 -26.65 7.45 -13.01
CA LEU A 42 -26.37 7.37 -11.58
C LEU A 42 -25.39 6.22 -11.30
N ALA A 43 -25.68 5.02 -11.79
CA ALA A 43 -24.82 3.85 -11.61
C ALA A 43 -23.41 4.07 -12.22
N ASP A 44 -23.32 4.75 -13.37
CA ASP A 44 -22.03 5.15 -13.96
C ASP A 44 -21.23 6.13 -13.11
N ARG A 45 -21.90 6.99 -12.33
CA ARG A 45 -21.24 7.92 -11.41
C ARG A 45 -20.73 7.20 -10.17
N GLU A 46 -21.52 6.28 -9.64
CA GLU A 46 -21.14 5.44 -8.49
C GLU A 46 -19.93 4.56 -8.83
N HIS A 47 -19.96 3.87 -9.98
CA HIS A 47 -18.82 3.06 -10.45
C HIS A 47 -17.54 3.89 -10.57
N ARG A 48 -17.60 5.06 -11.20
CA ARG A 48 -16.43 5.96 -11.30
C ARG A 48 -15.97 6.47 -9.94
N GLY A 49 -16.87 6.63 -8.97
CA GLY A 49 -16.51 6.98 -7.60
C GLY A 49 -15.71 5.89 -6.91
N ALA A 50 -16.24 4.67 -6.94
CA ALA A 50 -15.61 3.49 -6.34
C ALA A 50 -14.25 3.18 -6.99
N ASP A 51 -14.15 3.21 -8.33
CA ASP A 51 -12.88 3.02 -9.05
C ASP A 51 -11.82 4.07 -8.68
N ARG A 52 -12.22 5.34 -8.47
CA ARG A 52 -11.28 6.37 -7.98
C ARG A 52 -10.79 6.09 -6.56
N HIS A 53 -11.65 5.58 -5.69
CA HIS A 53 -11.25 5.22 -4.31
C HIS A 53 -10.28 4.04 -4.31
N ALA A 54 -10.59 2.98 -5.05
CA ALA A 54 -9.69 1.83 -5.20
C ALA A 54 -8.31 2.27 -5.69
N ARG A 55 -8.24 3.04 -6.78
CA ARG A 55 -6.96 3.56 -7.31
C ARG A 55 -6.21 4.47 -6.34
N ALA A 56 -6.93 5.25 -5.53
CA ALA A 56 -6.28 6.08 -4.52
C ALA A 56 -5.64 5.23 -3.43
N MET A 57 -6.32 4.15 -3.02
CA MET A 57 -5.78 3.20 -2.05
C MET A 57 -4.62 2.38 -2.63
N GLU A 58 -4.69 1.95 -3.90
CA GLU A 58 -3.57 1.28 -4.58
C GLU A 58 -2.29 2.12 -4.55
N ARG A 59 -2.40 3.42 -4.85
CA ARG A 59 -1.26 4.35 -4.77
C ARG A 59 -0.73 4.46 -3.35
N HIS A 60 -1.62 4.54 -2.36
CA HIS A 60 -1.20 4.62 -0.96
C HIS A 60 -0.43 3.38 -0.52
N CYS A 61 -0.93 2.18 -0.84
CA CYS A 61 -0.25 0.91 -0.53
C CYS A 61 1.13 0.85 -1.21
N ALA A 62 1.22 1.27 -2.48
CA ALA A 62 2.47 1.33 -3.21
C ALA A 62 3.48 2.30 -2.58
N ASP A 63 3.03 3.48 -2.13
CA ASP A 63 3.88 4.48 -1.47
C ASP A 63 4.44 3.95 -0.15
N VAL A 64 3.62 3.28 0.67
CA VAL A 64 4.04 2.68 1.94
C VAL A 64 5.02 1.52 1.70
N ALA A 65 4.73 0.64 0.73
CA ALA A 65 5.63 -0.44 0.35
C ALA A 65 6.99 0.08 -0.13
N ALA A 66 7.01 1.16 -0.92
CA ALA A 66 8.25 1.80 -1.36
C ALA A 66 9.03 2.41 -0.18
N GLU A 67 8.35 2.96 0.82
CA GLU A 67 9.02 3.46 2.03
C GLU A 67 9.66 2.34 2.85
N ILE A 68 8.96 1.22 3.04
CA ILE A 68 9.49 0.02 3.70
C ILE A 68 10.77 -0.44 3.00
N ALA A 69 10.74 -0.61 1.67
CA ALA A 69 11.88 -1.07 0.90
C ALA A 69 13.11 -0.13 1.03
N ARG A 70 12.89 1.19 1.04
CA ARG A 70 13.96 2.17 1.28
C ARG A 70 14.56 2.02 2.67
N LEU A 71 13.73 1.85 3.70
CA LEU A 71 14.20 1.71 5.08
C LEU A 71 14.93 0.39 5.32
N GLU A 72 14.51 -0.69 4.69
CA GLU A 72 15.20 -1.99 4.70
C GLU A 72 16.58 -1.87 4.05
N SER A 73 16.68 -1.30 2.85
CA SER A 73 17.96 -1.08 2.19
C SER A 73 18.92 -0.22 3.03
N ASN A 74 18.41 0.84 3.66
CA ASN A 74 19.22 1.66 4.55
C ASN A 74 19.68 0.90 5.80
N GLN A 75 18.85 -0.01 6.33
CA GLN A 75 19.23 -0.85 7.47
C GLN A 75 20.33 -1.83 7.08
N ASP A 76 20.22 -2.48 5.92
CA ASP A 76 21.23 -3.40 5.40
C ASP A 76 22.58 -2.69 5.18
N ASP A 77 22.58 -1.52 4.53
CA ASP A 77 23.78 -0.70 4.34
C ASP A 77 24.48 -0.34 5.67
N LEU A 78 23.70 -0.05 6.71
CA LEU A 78 24.23 0.26 8.04
C LEU A 78 24.83 -0.98 8.72
N LEU A 79 24.21 -2.16 8.54
CA LEU A 79 24.71 -3.43 9.05
C LEU A 79 26.00 -3.85 8.35
N ASP A 80 26.08 -3.67 7.04
CA ASP A 80 27.28 -3.94 6.24
C ASP A 80 28.46 -3.07 6.69
N ARG A 81 28.24 -1.77 6.93
CA ARG A 81 29.29 -0.87 7.45
C ARG A 81 29.76 -1.26 8.85
N LEU A 82 28.83 -1.64 9.73
CA LEU A 82 29.17 -2.06 11.09
C LEU A 82 29.98 -3.36 11.08
N THR A 83 29.61 -4.33 10.24
CA THR A 83 30.31 -5.62 10.13
C THR A 83 31.65 -5.50 9.41
N ALA A 84 31.78 -4.60 8.44
CA ALA A 84 33.06 -4.30 7.78
C ALA A 84 34.04 -3.59 8.73
N GLY A 85 33.60 -2.57 9.46
CA GLY A 85 34.45 -1.84 10.42
C GLY A 85 34.88 -2.65 11.64
N GLY A 86 34.11 -3.67 12.03
CA GLY A 86 34.46 -4.58 13.13
C GLY A 86 35.43 -5.70 12.75
N ARG A 87 35.75 -5.86 11.47
CA ARG A 87 36.66 -6.91 10.97
C ARG A 87 38.12 -6.44 10.81
N ASP A 88 38.33 -5.14 10.91
CA ASP A 88 39.63 -4.45 10.76
C ASP A 88 40.20 -3.93 12.11
N GLY A 89 39.65 -4.37 13.25
CA GLY A 89 40.04 -3.95 14.62
C GLY A 89 40.51 -5.08 15.52
#